data_AF-A0A357N0A0-F1
#
_entry.id   AF-A0A357N0A0-F1
#
_cell.length_a   1.000
_cell.length_b   1.000
_cell.length_c   1.000
_cell.angle_alpha   90.00
_cell.angle_beta   90.00
_cell.angle_gamma   90.00
#
_symmetry.space_group_name_H-M   'P 1'
#
loop_
_entity.id
_entity.type
_entity.pdbx_description
1 polymer ?
#
loop_
_entity_poly.entity_id
_entity_poly.type
_entity_poly.pdbx_seq_one_letter_code
_entity_poly.pdbx_strand_id
1 'polypeptide(L)' 'VTTMQMGPEQVVAMLSAEFEDDRRTPQIEACITRIETAVKDEFPELVALFVKPQTPEVFAARQAALKKHT' A
#
# COMPACT_ATOMS: atom_id res chain seq x y z
N VAL A 1 -6.38 1.92 1.57
CA VAL A 1 -5.56 2.70 0.61
C VAL A 1 -5.83 4.17 0.81
N THR A 2 -4.87 5.04 0.48
CA THR A 2 -5.07 6.48 0.35
C THR A 2 -4.56 6.91 -1.02
N THR A 3 -5.35 7.68 -1.76
CA THR A 3 -5.00 8.18 -3.09
C THR A 3 -4.97 9.71 -3.10
N MET A 4 -4.22 10.29 -4.03
CA MET A 4 -4.15 11.72 -4.28
C MET A 4 -4.15 11.95 -5.79
N GLN A 5 -5.08 12.79 -6.26
CA GLN A 5 -5.13 13.23 -7.66
C GLN A 5 -4.12 14.36 -7.87
N MET A 6 -3.19 14.18 -8.81
CA MET A 6 -2.16 15.16 -9.15
C MET A 6 -2.49 15.92 -10.45
N GLY A 7 -3.25 15.30 -11.35
CA GLY A 7 -3.70 15.86 -12.62
C GLY A 7 -4.89 15.04 -13.15
N PRO A 8 -5.45 15.35 -14.33
CA PRO A 8 -6.65 14.67 -14.83
C PRO A 8 -6.52 13.14 -14.90
N GLU A 9 -5.35 12.65 -15.35
CA GLU A 9 -5.04 11.23 -15.52
C GLU A 9 -3.79 10.82 -14.70
N GLN A 10 -3.56 11.47 -13.56
CA GLN A 10 -2.38 11.22 -12.74
C GLN A 10 -2.77 11.04 -11.28
N VAL A 11 -2.56 9.83 -10.77
CA VAL A 11 -2.88 9.44 -9.41
C VAL A 11 -1.63 8.95 -8.70
N VAL A 12 -1.47 9.35 -7.44
CA VAL A 12 -0.50 8.74 -6.51
C VAL A 12 -1.27 7.95 -5.46
N ALA A 13 -0.85 6.72 -5.19
CA ALA A 13 -1.43 5.88 -4.16
C ALA A 13 -0.42 5.50 -3.09
N MET A 14 -0.93 5.38 -1.87
CA MET A 14 -0.20 4.85 -0.74
C MET A 14 -0.99 3.69 -0.14
N LEU A 15 -0.36 2.52 -0.11
CA LEU A 15 -0.88 1.30 0.44
C LEU A 15 -0.17 1.01 1.77
N SER A 16 -0.91 0.84 2.84
CA SER A 16 -0.38 0.24 4.06
C SER A 16 -0.75 -1.23 4.04
N ALA A 17 0.24 -2.10 4.21
CA ALA A 17 0.07 -3.54 4.20
C ALA A 17 0.73 -4.15 5.43
N GLU A 18 0.01 -5.04 6.10
CA GLU A 18 0.56 -5.89 7.15
C GLU A 18 1.35 -7.04 6.54
N PHE A 19 2.47 -7.38 7.18
CA PHE A 19 3.25 -8.58 6.89
C PHE A 19 3.38 -9.39 8.17
N GLU A 20 3.38 -10.72 8.04
CA GLU A 20 3.61 -11.63 9.17
C GLU A 20 5.00 -11.37 9.78
N ASP A 21 5.12 -11.48 11.12
CA ASP A 21 6.34 -11.11 11.86
C ASP A 21 7.57 -11.96 11.49
N ASP A 22 7.36 -13.16 10.96
CA ASP A 22 8.43 -14.07 10.54
C ASP A 22 8.94 -13.80 9.12
N ARG A 23 8.37 -12.82 8.42
CA ARG A 23 8.80 -12.44 7.06
C ARG A 23 10.11 -11.67 7.12
N ARG A 24 11.11 -12.22 6.43
CA ARG A 24 12.39 -11.56 6.24
C ARG A 24 12.27 -10.45 5.20
N THR A 25 13.13 -9.45 5.29
CA THR A 25 13.17 -8.29 4.38
C THR A 25 13.08 -8.68 2.89
N PRO A 26 13.83 -9.67 2.36
CA PRO A 26 13.73 -10.02 0.94
C PRO A 26 12.36 -10.57 0.51
N GLN A 27 11.63 -11.21 1.44
CA GLN A 27 10.29 -11.74 1.17
C GLN A 27 9.26 -10.61 1.14
N ILE A 28 9.43 -9.61 2.01
CA ILE A 28 8.61 -8.40 2.03
C ILE A 28 8.81 -7.63 0.72
N GLU A 29 10.06 -7.40 0.33
CA GLU A 29 10.42 -6.72 -0.93
C GLU A 29 9.83 -7.43 -2.15
N ALA A 30 10.00 -8.76 -2.26
CA ALA A 30 9.44 -9.54 -3.37
C ALA A 30 7.90 -9.43 -3.44
N CYS A 31 7.22 -9.41 -2.29
CA CYS A 31 5.78 -9.22 -2.23
C CYS A 31 5.38 -7.80 -2.67
N ILE A 32 6.10 -6.78 -2.21
CA ILE A 32 5.89 -5.38 -2.63
C ILE A 32 6.06 -5.24 -4.14
N THR A 33 7.14 -5.79 -4.72
CA THR A 33 7.38 -5.76 -6.17
C THR A 33 6.24 -6.42 -6.94
N ARG A 34 5.71 -7.55 -6.46
CA ARG A 34 4.57 -8.22 -7.09
C ARG A 34 3.30 -7.35 -7.07
N ILE A 35 3.04 -6.67 -5.95
CA ILE A 35 1.90 -5.75 -5.83
C ILE A 35 2.09 -4.56 -6.79
N GLU A 36 3.25 -3.92 -6.76
CA GLU A 36 3.55 -2.77 -7.61
C GLU A 36 3.46 -3.10 -9.09
N THR A 37 3.92 -4.28 -9.52
CA THR A 37 3.84 -4.71 -10.91
C THR A 37 2.39 -4.89 -11.33
N ALA A 38 1.61 -5.67 -10.57
CA ALA A 38 0.21 -5.93 -10.89
C ALA A 38 -0.64 -4.66 -10.93
N VAL A 39 -0.42 -3.75 -9.97
CA VAL A 39 -1.18 -2.48 -9.91
C VAL A 39 -0.79 -1.55 -11.07
N LYS A 40 0.49 -1.47 -11.44
CA LYS A 40 0.91 -0.66 -12.60
C LYS A 40 0.36 -1.19 -13.91
N ASP A 41 0.24 -2.51 -14.06
CA ASP A 41 -0.34 -3.13 -15.26
C ASP A 41 -1.85 -2.87 -15.36
N GLU A 42 -2.56 -2.84 -14.23
CA GLU A 42 -4.01 -2.65 -14.17
C GLU A 42 -4.44 -1.17 -14.22
N PHE A 43 -3.63 -0.26 -13.66
CA PHE A 43 -3.97 1.17 -13.51
C PHE A 43 -2.89 2.08 -14.13
N PRO A 44 -2.92 2.32 -15.46
CA PRO A 44 -1.93 3.15 -16.14
C PRO A 44 -1.85 4.60 -15.66
N GLU A 45 -2.93 5.14 -15.09
CA GLU A 45 -3.00 6.49 -14.50
C GLU A 45 -2.25 6.61 -13.17
N LEU A 46 -1.87 5.48 -12.57
CA LEU A 46 -1.14 5.45 -11.31
C LEU A 46 0.35 5.70 -11.52
N VAL A 47 0.74 6.97 -11.38
CA VAL A 47 2.14 7.40 -11.61
C VAL A 47 3.10 6.95 -10.50
N ALA A 48 2.59 6.66 -9.30
CA ALA A 48 3.37 6.10 -8.20
C ALA A 48 2.50 5.31 -7.21
N LEU A 49 3.02 4.16 -6.77
CA LEU A 49 2.50 3.39 -5.64
C LEU A 49 3.57 3.31 -4.56
N PHE A 50 3.24 3.68 -3.33
CA PHE A 50 4.09 3.46 -2.16
C PHE A 50 3.48 2.43 -1.24
N VAL A 51 4.13 1.27 -1.10
CA VAL A 51 3.71 0.25 -0.14
C VAL A 51 4.49 0.43 1.17
N LYS A 52 3.75 0.71 2.25
CA LYS A 52 4.28 0.80 3.61
C LYS A 52 4.08 -0.54 4.31
N PRO A 53 5.13 -1.36 4.47
CA PRO A 53 5.05 -2.51 5.35
C PRO A 53 4.83 -2.02 6.78
N GLN A 54 3.87 -2.62 7.47
CA GLN A 54 3.54 -2.31 8.85
C GLN A 54 3.58 -3.59 9.68
N THR A 55 3.94 -3.45 10.95
CA THR A 55 3.70 -4.52 11.92
C THR A 55 2.20 -4.72 12.12
N PRO A 56 1.76 -5.92 12.53
CA PRO A 56 0.35 -6.19 12.82
C PRO A 56 -0.28 -5.17 13.77
N GLU A 57 0.46 -4.78 14.81
CA GLU A 57 0.02 -3.81 15.82
C GLU A 57 -0.29 -2.44 15.21
N VAL A 58 0.62 -1.91 14.39
CA VAL A 58 0.46 -0.60 13.73
C VAL A 58 -0.68 -0.65 12.72
N PHE A 59 -0.80 -1.75 11.98
CA PHE A 59 -1.87 -1.92 10.99
C PHE A 59 -3.25 -2.00 11.66
N ALA A 60 -3.37 -2.76 12.76
CA ALA A 60 -4.59 -2.86 13.56
C ALA A 60 -5.02 -1.50 14.13
N ALA A 61 -4.07 -0.73 14.69
CA ALA A 61 -4.34 0.61 15.20
C ALA A 61 -4.84 1.56 14.08
N ARG A 62 -4.21 1.51 12.91
CA ARG A 62 -4.62 2.28 11.72
C ARG A 62 -6.03 1.90 11.26
N GLN A 63 -6.34 0.61 11.18
CA GLN A 63 -7.68 0.13 10.82
C GLN A 63 -8.75 0.60 11.81
N ALA A 64 -8.45 0.55 13.12
CA ALA A 64 -9.36 1.02 14.16
C ALA A 64 -9.62 2.53 14.05
N ALA A 65 -8.59 3.33 13.71
CA ALA A 65 -8.74 4.77 13.49
C ALA A 65 -9.65 5.08 12.28
N LEU A 66 -9.47 4.38 11.16
CA LEU A 66 -10.30 4.58 9.96
C LEU A 66 -11.77 4.25 10.21
N LYS A 67 -12.05 3.16 10.94
CA LYS A 67 -13.42 2.75 11.31
C LYS A 67 -14.14 3.78 12.20
N LYS A 68 -13.43 4.62 12.93
CA LYS A 68 -14.04 5.67 13.78
C LYS A 68 -14.45 6.92 12.99
N HIS A 69 -13.98 7.07 11.75
CA HIS A 69 -14.21 8.24 10.90
C HIS A 69 -15.01 7.93 9.63
N THR A 70 -15.58 6.73 9.52
CA THR A 70 -16.48 6.30 8.45
C THR A 70 -17.86 6.03 9.04
#